data_AF-A0A4R8MF89-F1
#
_entry.id   AF-A0A4R8MF89-F1
#
_cell.length_a   1.000
_cell.length_b   1.000
_cell.length_c   1.000
_cell.angle_alpha   90.00
_cell.angle_beta   90.00
_cell.angle_gamma   90.00
#
_symmetry.space_group_name_H-M   'P 1'
#
loop_
_entity.id
_entity.type
_entity.pdbx_description
1 polymer ?
#
loop_
_entity_poly.entity_id
_entity_poly.type
_entity_poly.pdbx_seq_one_letter_code
_entity_poly.pdbx_strand_id
1 'polypeptide(L)'
;MYLTSTTKPTQPTIIKPHTNKIIFITTETTGWYFGVLNVLLLNNTQYINSKLFIMKKYLKVLLSLYFLFGMSIMVNAQSPNDEQSRKGAARFVQNLEKEITLTTEKSEKIKEFKFVHISNLKQVNQKYKETPEFKAKRQEATKIYNRALVKAFGNERAKEIIKASKKKK
;
A
#
# COMPACT_ATOMS: atom_id res chain seq x y z
N MET A 1 -59.54 -69.67 -13.03
CA MET A 1 -60.26 -68.56 -13.71
C MET A 1 -59.39 -67.32 -13.54
N TYR A 2 -58.63 -66.95 -14.58
CA TYR A 2 -57.75 -65.78 -14.59
C TYR A 2 -58.19 -64.88 -15.74
N LEU A 3 -58.48 -63.61 -15.46
CA LEU A 3 -58.79 -62.58 -16.44
C LEU A 3 -57.48 -61.88 -16.84
N THR A 4 -57.13 -61.96 -18.12
CA THR A 4 -56.01 -61.25 -18.75
C THR A 4 -56.49 -59.90 -19.30
N SER A 5 -55.83 -58.80 -18.94
CA SER A 5 -55.96 -57.50 -19.61
C SER A 5 -54.68 -57.23 -20.41
N THR A 6 -54.84 -57.00 -21.72
CA THR A 6 -53.76 -56.80 -22.69
C THR A 6 -53.59 -55.32 -23.03
N THR A 7 -52.44 -54.73 -22.73
CA THR A 7 -52.02 -53.40 -23.19
C THR A 7 -51.28 -53.49 -24.53
N LYS A 8 -51.67 -52.69 -25.53
CA LYS A 8 -51.07 -52.64 -26.87
C LYS A 8 -50.15 -51.41 -27.02
N PRO A 9 -48.92 -51.53 -27.54
CA PRO A 9 -48.02 -50.39 -27.77
C PRO A 9 -48.21 -49.78 -29.17
N THR A 10 -48.12 -48.44 -29.28
CA THR A 10 -48.20 -47.69 -30.55
C THR A 10 -46.80 -47.29 -31.02
N GLN A 11 -46.49 -47.59 -32.28
CA GLN A 11 -45.20 -47.38 -32.96
C GLN A 11 -45.02 -45.93 -33.52
N PRO A 12 -43.78 -45.50 -33.83
CA PRO A 12 -43.47 -44.13 -34.26
C PRO A 12 -43.64 -43.90 -35.77
N THR A 13 -44.12 -42.71 -36.15
CA THR A 13 -44.32 -42.31 -37.55
C THR A 13 -43.16 -41.46 -38.08
N ILE A 14 -42.56 -41.92 -39.18
CA ILE A 14 -41.55 -41.23 -39.99
C ILE A 14 -42.25 -40.62 -41.21
N ILE A 15 -41.99 -39.35 -41.55
CA ILE A 15 -42.48 -38.72 -42.79
C ILE A 15 -41.28 -38.16 -43.57
N LYS A 16 -41.18 -38.53 -44.86
CA LYS A 16 -40.19 -38.09 -45.86
C LYS A 16 -40.84 -37.14 -46.91
N PRO A 17 -40.05 -36.42 -47.74
CA PRO A 17 -40.35 -35.06 -48.21
C PRO A 17 -40.97 -34.98 -49.62
N HIS A 18 -41.52 -33.81 -49.98
CA HIS A 18 -41.85 -33.44 -51.37
C HIS A 18 -41.37 -32.01 -51.72
N THR A 19 -40.92 -31.87 -52.96
CA THR A 19 -40.18 -30.77 -53.60
C THR A 19 -41.05 -29.66 -54.24
N ASN A 20 -40.48 -28.45 -54.22
CA ASN A 20 -40.51 -27.33 -55.19
C ASN A 20 -41.80 -26.56 -55.56
N LYS A 21 -41.80 -25.27 -55.17
CA LYS A 21 -42.00 -24.13 -56.10
C LYS A 21 -41.31 -22.87 -55.55
N ILE A 22 -40.31 -22.38 -56.26
CA ILE A 22 -39.58 -21.13 -55.94
C ILE A 22 -40.34 -19.98 -56.63
N ILE A 23 -40.83 -19.01 -55.85
CA ILE A 23 -41.33 -17.73 -56.34
C ILE A 23 -40.22 -16.70 -56.11
N PHE A 24 -39.69 -16.13 -57.19
CA PHE A 24 -38.76 -15.00 -57.13
C PHE A 24 -39.56 -13.72 -56.86
N ILE A 25 -39.29 -13.07 -55.72
CA ILE A 25 -39.70 -11.68 -55.46
C ILE A 25 -38.43 -10.84 -55.34
N THR A 26 -38.41 -9.74 -56.08
CA THR A 26 -37.29 -8.86 -56.41
C THR A 26 -36.69 -8.12 -55.20
N THR A 27 -35.38 -7.86 -55.26
CA THR A 27 -34.48 -7.49 -54.15
C THR A 27 -34.16 -5.99 -54.03
N GLU A 28 -35.12 -5.08 -54.27
CA GLU A 28 -34.78 -3.63 -54.31
C GLU A 28 -35.27 -2.79 -53.13
N THR A 29 -36.29 -3.22 -52.38
CA THR A 29 -36.82 -2.44 -51.24
C THR A 29 -36.23 -2.82 -49.88
N THR A 30 -35.65 -4.01 -49.75
CA THR A 30 -35.06 -4.49 -48.49
C THR A 30 -33.66 -3.92 -48.24
N GLY A 31 -32.89 -3.62 -49.28
CA GLY A 31 -31.51 -3.12 -49.16
C GLY A 31 -31.39 -1.78 -48.42
N TRP A 32 -32.34 -0.87 -48.63
CA TRP A 32 -32.36 0.44 -47.96
C TRP A 32 -32.64 0.33 -46.46
N TYR A 33 -33.59 -0.51 -46.06
CA TYR A 33 -33.90 -0.74 -44.65
C TYR A 33 -32.75 -1.42 -43.90
N PHE A 34 -32.11 -2.42 -44.52
CA PHE A 34 -30.92 -3.05 -43.93
C PHE A 34 -29.72 -2.09 -43.86
N GLY A 35 -29.54 -1.22 -44.85
CA GLY A 35 -28.50 -0.18 -44.85
C GLY A 35 -28.70 0.83 -43.72
N VAL A 36 -29.91 1.39 -43.58
CA VAL A 36 -30.24 2.37 -42.53
C VAL A 36 -30.16 1.74 -41.13
N LEU A 37 -30.64 0.50 -40.97
CA LEU A 37 -30.56 -0.22 -39.70
C LEU A 37 -29.11 -0.51 -39.29
N ASN A 38 -28.26 -0.91 -40.24
CA ASN A 38 -26.83 -1.13 -39.98
C ASN A 38 -26.11 0.16 -39.59
N VAL A 39 -26.42 1.28 -40.25
CA VAL A 39 -25.84 2.60 -39.90
C VAL A 39 -26.26 3.05 -38.51
N LEU A 40 -27.54 2.87 -38.13
CA LEU A 40 -28.02 3.18 -36.78
C LEU A 40 -27.38 2.30 -35.71
N LEU A 41 -27.23 1.00 -35.97
CA LEU A 41 -26.56 0.06 -35.06
C LEU A 41 -25.07 0.38 -34.91
N LEU A 42 -24.37 0.72 -36.00
CA LEU A 42 -22.97 1.14 -35.98
C LEU A 42 -22.78 2.44 -35.18
N ASN A 43 -23.63 3.44 -35.40
CA ASN A 43 -23.57 4.72 -34.69
C ASN A 43 -23.84 4.55 -33.19
N ASN A 44 -24.84 3.73 -32.83
CA ASN A 44 -25.15 3.46 -31.42
C ASN A 44 -24.03 2.66 -30.73
N THR A 45 -23.44 1.71 -31.43
CA THR A 45 -22.29 0.92 -30.92
C THR A 45 -21.05 1.79 -30.74
N GLN A 46 -20.76 2.72 -31.66
CA GLN A 46 -19.67 3.69 -31.51
C GLN A 46 -19.90 4.67 -30.35
N TYR A 47 -21.14 5.11 -30.15
CA TYR A 47 -21.50 5.97 -29.01
C TYR A 47 -21.33 5.24 -27.67
N ILE A 48 -21.76 3.99 -27.56
CA ILE A 48 -21.58 3.18 -26.35
C ILE A 48 -20.10 2.92 -26.08
N ASN A 49 -19.32 2.57 -27.11
CA ASN A 49 -17.89 2.31 -26.97
C ASN A 49 -17.10 3.57 -26.59
N SER A 50 -17.47 4.74 -27.11
CA SER A 50 -16.83 6.01 -26.74
C SER A 50 -17.14 6.39 -25.28
N LYS A 51 -18.39 6.23 -24.81
CA LYS A 51 -18.75 6.41 -23.39
C LYS A 51 -18.03 5.42 -22.47
N LEU A 52 -17.96 4.15 -22.86
CA LEU A 52 -17.27 3.11 -22.09
C LEU A 52 -15.75 3.38 -22.02
N PHE A 53 -15.15 3.88 -23.10
CA PHE A 53 -13.75 4.28 -23.13
C PHE A 53 -13.49 5.47 -22.19
N ILE A 54 -14.35 6.47 -22.21
CA ILE A 54 -14.29 7.64 -21.33
C ILE A 54 -14.45 7.22 -19.85
N MET A 55 -15.42 6.36 -19.53
CA MET A 55 -15.61 5.83 -18.17
C MET A 55 -14.40 5.02 -17.70
N LYS A 56 -13.82 4.17 -18.56
CA LYS A 56 -12.59 3.42 -18.25
C LYS A 56 -11.40 4.35 -18.01
N LYS A 57 -11.31 5.49 -18.72
CA LYS A 57 -10.28 6.51 -18.49
C LYS A 57 -10.43 7.15 -17.11
N TYR A 58 -11.62 7.56 -16.72
CA TYR A 58 -11.88 8.13 -15.40
C TYR A 58 -11.71 7.11 -14.27
N LEU A 59 -12.07 5.85 -14.48
CA LEU A 59 -11.84 4.77 -13.52
C LEU A 59 -10.34 4.57 -13.24
N LYS A 60 -9.50 4.62 -14.28
CA LYS A 60 -8.03 4.55 -14.14
C LYS A 60 -7.47 5.74 -13.36
N VAL A 61 -8.00 6.94 -13.60
CA VAL A 61 -7.60 8.17 -12.87
C VAL A 61 -8.04 8.11 -11.40
N LEU A 62 -9.24 7.60 -11.12
CA LEU A 62 -9.72 7.40 -9.74
C LEU A 62 -8.87 6.35 -9.00
N LEU A 63 -8.49 5.26 -9.68
CA LEU A 63 -7.62 4.25 -9.09
C LEU A 63 -6.23 4.81 -8.78
N SER A 64 -5.64 5.61 -9.68
CA SER A 64 -4.32 6.21 -9.44
C SER A 64 -4.36 7.24 -8.32
N LEU A 65 -5.45 8.00 -8.19
CA LEU A 65 -5.63 8.97 -7.11
C LEU A 65 -5.79 8.26 -5.75
N TYR A 66 -6.55 7.17 -5.70
CA TYR A 66 -6.69 6.33 -4.50
C TYR A 66 -5.35 5.69 -4.10
N PHE A 67 -4.58 5.21 -5.07
CA PHE A 67 -3.24 4.66 -4.84
C PHE A 67 -2.27 5.71 -4.27
N LEU A 68 -2.27 6.94 -4.81
CA LEU A 68 -1.46 8.05 -4.30
C LEU A 68 -1.87 8.47 -2.88
N PHE A 69 -3.18 8.45 -2.59
CA PHE A 69 -3.69 8.75 -1.25
C PHE A 69 -3.29 7.66 -0.24
N GLY A 70 -3.35 6.38 -0.62
CA GLY A 70 -2.92 5.25 0.21
C GLY A 70 -1.44 5.30 0.58
N MET A 71 -0.58 5.72 -0.35
CA MET A 71 0.87 5.88 -0.10
C MET A 71 1.17 7.00 0.91
N SER A 72 0.35 8.05 0.97
CA SER A 72 0.56 9.18 1.90
C SER A 72 0.34 8.81 3.37
N ILE A 73 -0.54 7.84 3.65
CA ILE A 73 -0.84 7.39 5.02
C ILE A 73 0.30 6.53 5.59
N MET A 74 1.01 5.77 4.74
CA MET A 74 2.11 4.89 5.18
C MET A 74 3.38 5.65 5.59
N VAL A 75 3.63 6.84 5.04
CA VAL A 75 4.86 7.62 5.32
C VAL A 75 4.86 8.22 6.74
N ASN A 76 3.70 8.34 7.39
CA ASN A 76 3.57 8.89 8.75
C ASN A 76 3.36 7.86 9.87
N ALA A 77 3.49 6.56 9.58
CA ALA A 77 3.43 5.52 10.60
C ALA A 77 4.76 5.39 11.37
N GLN A 78 5.20 6.47 12.03
CA GLN A 78 6.22 6.34 13.08
C GLN A 78 5.57 5.71 14.30
N SER A 79 6.14 4.63 14.83
CA SER A 79 5.58 4.01 16.03
C SER A 79 5.55 5.04 17.17
N PRO A 80 4.55 5.03 18.06
CA PRO A 80 4.50 5.98 19.19
C PRO A 80 5.76 5.88 20.08
N ASN A 81 6.43 4.73 20.06
CA ASN A 81 7.70 4.50 20.73
C ASN A 81 8.87 5.26 20.07
N ASP A 82 8.87 5.38 18.75
CA ASP A 82 9.87 6.16 18.00
C ASP A 82 9.63 7.65 18.17
N GLU A 83 8.37 8.10 18.18
CA GLU A 83 8.04 9.50 18.41
C GLU A 83 8.54 9.98 19.77
N GLN A 84 8.31 9.19 20.84
CA GLN A 84 8.82 9.50 22.18
C GLN A 84 10.35 9.56 22.22
N SER A 85 11.02 8.64 21.51
CA SER A 85 12.48 8.61 21.41
C SER A 85 13.02 9.82 20.65
N ARG A 86 12.34 10.25 19.58
CA ARG A 86 12.67 11.46 18.80
C ARG A 86 12.47 12.73 19.62
N LYS A 87 11.38 12.83 20.39
CA LYS A 87 11.13 13.95 21.32
C LYS A 87 12.22 14.01 22.41
N GLY A 88 12.61 12.87 22.97
CA GLY A 88 13.70 12.77 23.93
C GLY A 88 15.04 13.22 23.37
N ALA A 89 15.36 12.80 22.14
CA ALA A 89 16.56 13.22 21.44
C ALA A 89 16.56 14.72 21.10
N ALA A 90 15.42 15.27 20.68
CA ALA A 90 15.27 16.70 20.41
C ALA A 90 15.51 17.54 21.68
N ARG A 91 14.87 17.18 22.80
CA ARG A 91 15.08 17.85 24.10
C ARG A 91 16.53 17.78 24.56
N PHE A 92 17.21 16.66 24.29
CA PHE A 92 18.63 16.51 24.62
C PHE A 92 19.49 17.51 23.86
N VAL A 93 19.29 17.65 22.54
CA VAL A 93 20.04 18.61 21.73
C VAL A 93 19.70 20.05 22.12
N GLN A 94 18.43 20.38 22.35
CA GLN A 94 18.04 21.70 22.84
C GLN A 94 18.71 22.08 24.17
N ASN A 95 18.93 21.12 25.06
CA ASN A 95 19.67 21.37 26.30
C ASN A 95 21.17 21.48 26.07
N LEU A 96 21.73 20.70 25.13
CA LEU A 96 23.13 20.86 24.73
C LEU A 96 23.39 22.23 24.12
N GLU A 97 22.50 22.73 23.28
CA GLU A 97 22.62 24.05 22.62
C GLU A 97 22.61 25.22 23.62
N LYS A 98 22.10 25.02 24.84
CA LYS A 98 22.20 26.01 25.93
C LYS A 98 23.59 26.07 26.56
N GLU A 99 24.34 24.97 26.50
CA GLU A 99 25.65 24.83 27.17
C GLU A 99 26.81 24.94 26.18
N ILE A 100 26.61 24.51 24.92
CA ILE A 100 27.63 24.50 23.87
C ILE A 100 27.04 24.96 22.53
N THR A 101 27.78 25.81 21.81
CA THR A 101 27.41 26.18 20.45
C THR A 101 27.59 24.98 19.51
N LEU A 102 26.54 24.62 18.78
CA LEU A 102 26.54 23.56 17.78
C LEU A 102 26.03 24.13 16.46
N THR A 103 26.61 23.68 15.34
CA THR A 103 26.05 23.95 14.02
C THR A 103 24.84 23.04 13.81
N THR A 104 23.89 23.46 12.97
CA THR A 104 22.67 22.69 12.66
C THR A 104 22.99 21.24 12.28
N GLU A 105 23.99 21.04 11.42
CA GLU A 105 24.44 19.71 10.98
C GLU A 105 24.93 18.83 12.16
N LYS A 106 25.74 19.40 13.06
CA LYS A 106 26.25 18.68 14.24
C LYS A 106 25.11 18.36 15.21
N SER A 107 24.18 19.29 15.40
CA SER A 107 22.99 19.11 16.23
C SER A 107 22.10 17.97 15.70
N GLU A 108 21.85 17.91 14.39
CA GLU A 108 21.07 16.83 13.78
C GLU A 108 21.73 15.46 13.95
N LYS A 109 23.05 15.39 13.75
CA LYS A 109 23.81 14.16 13.91
C LYS A 109 23.85 13.67 15.36
N ILE A 110 23.96 14.58 16.34
CA ILE A 110 23.83 14.24 17.76
C ILE A 110 22.41 13.76 18.09
N LYS A 111 21.39 14.40 17.52
CA LYS A 111 19.98 14.01 17.68
C LYS A 111 19.75 12.58 17.19
N GLU A 112 20.29 12.22 16.04
CA GLU A 112 20.19 10.88 15.47
C GLU A 112 20.86 9.83 16.37
N PHE A 113 22.11 10.06 16.79
CA PHE A 113 22.80 9.14 17.71
C PHE A 113 22.06 9.00 19.04
N LYS A 114 21.48 10.09 19.54
CA LYS A 114 20.71 10.06 20.78
C LYS A 114 19.40 9.30 20.62
N PHE A 115 18.73 9.44 19.48
CA PHE A 115 17.53 8.67 19.15
C PHE A 115 17.81 7.17 19.17
N VAL A 116 18.86 6.73 18.47
CA VAL A 116 19.28 5.31 18.44
C VAL A 116 19.60 4.82 19.85
N HIS A 117 20.32 5.61 20.65
CA HIS A 117 20.65 5.25 22.02
C HIS A 117 19.41 5.09 22.91
N ILE A 118 18.45 6.02 22.84
CA ILE A 118 17.20 5.95 23.62
C ILE A 118 16.38 4.73 23.19
N SER A 119 16.27 4.47 21.88
CA SER A 119 15.56 3.31 21.35
C SER A 119 16.20 2.01 21.81
N ASN A 120 17.52 1.89 21.72
CA ASN A 120 18.25 0.71 22.21
C ASN A 120 18.08 0.49 23.71
N LEU A 121 18.15 1.56 24.52
CA LEU A 121 17.90 1.45 25.95
C LEU A 121 16.47 0.98 26.26
N LYS A 122 15.49 1.43 25.49
CA LYS A 122 14.10 0.99 25.64
C LYS A 122 13.95 -0.50 25.32
N GLN A 123 14.57 -0.97 24.23
CA GLN A 123 14.59 -2.40 23.90
C GLN A 123 15.30 -3.23 24.98
N VAL A 124 16.42 -2.73 25.53
CA VAL A 124 17.12 -3.41 26.63
C VAL A 124 16.23 -3.47 27.88
N ASN A 125 15.55 -2.37 28.22
CA ASN A 125 14.60 -2.36 29.34
C ASN A 125 13.40 -3.29 29.11
N GLN A 126 12.94 -3.47 27.88
CA GLN A 126 11.83 -4.39 27.61
C GLN A 126 12.25 -5.85 27.70
N LYS A 127 13.47 -6.18 27.22
CA LYS A 127 13.92 -7.57 27.11
C LYS A 127 14.65 -8.10 28.35
N TYR A 128 15.36 -7.23 29.08
CA TYR A 128 16.33 -7.67 30.09
C TYR A 128 16.06 -7.12 31.50
N LYS A 129 15.02 -6.32 31.75
CA LYS A 129 14.83 -5.58 33.03
C LYS A 129 14.92 -6.45 34.29
N GLU A 130 14.46 -7.68 34.22
CA GLU A 130 14.41 -8.61 35.37
C GLU A 130 15.53 -9.66 35.31
N THR A 131 16.46 -9.51 34.38
CA THR A 131 17.59 -10.44 34.19
C THR A 131 18.88 -9.88 34.83
N PRO A 132 19.81 -10.74 35.25
CA PRO A 132 21.12 -10.30 35.72
C PRO A 132 21.94 -9.57 34.64
N GLU A 133 21.65 -9.85 33.36
CA GLU A 133 22.32 -9.22 32.21
C GLU A 133 21.89 -7.78 31.96
N PHE A 134 20.84 -7.29 32.63
CA PHE A 134 20.26 -5.97 32.43
C PHE A 134 21.32 -4.85 32.45
N LYS A 135 22.16 -4.87 33.48
CA LYS A 135 23.19 -3.84 33.71
C LYS A 135 24.25 -3.89 32.61
N ALA A 136 24.69 -5.08 32.21
CA ALA A 136 25.67 -5.27 31.16
C ALA A 136 25.17 -4.77 29.80
N LYS A 137 23.92 -5.12 29.43
CA LYS A 137 23.30 -4.67 28.18
C LYS A 137 23.06 -3.16 28.13
N ARG A 138 22.70 -2.54 29.25
CA ARG A 138 22.61 -1.07 29.32
C ARG A 138 23.97 -0.40 29.15
N GLN A 139 25.01 -0.93 29.77
CA GLN A 139 26.37 -0.41 29.61
C GLN A 139 26.87 -0.57 28.16
N GLU A 140 26.56 -1.68 27.52
CA GLU A 140 26.87 -1.92 26.11
C GLU A 140 26.20 -0.87 25.21
N ALA A 141 24.90 -0.61 25.39
CA ALA A 141 24.18 0.43 24.66
C ALA A 141 24.79 1.84 24.86
N THR A 142 25.27 2.15 26.07
CA THR A 142 25.99 3.41 26.35
C THR A 142 27.37 3.43 25.70
N LYS A 143 28.13 2.33 25.71
CA LYS A 143 29.43 2.24 25.04
C LYS A 143 29.30 2.45 23.53
N ILE A 144 28.29 1.86 22.90
CA ILE A 144 28.00 2.05 21.47
C ILE A 144 27.74 3.53 21.17
N TYR A 145 26.90 4.19 21.96
CA TYR A 145 26.63 5.62 21.82
C TYR A 145 27.90 6.48 21.96
N ASN A 146 28.72 6.23 22.99
CA ASN A 146 29.96 6.97 23.20
C ASN A 146 30.95 6.76 22.05
N ARG A 147 31.07 5.52 21.54
CA ARG A 147 31.90 5.22 20.36
C ARG A 147 31.41 5.96 19.11
N ALA A 148 30.09 6.04 18.90
CA ALA A 148 29.52 6.79 17.79
C ALA A 148 29.83 8.29 17.87
N LEU A 149 29.75 8.89 19.07
CA LEU A 149 30.14 10.28 19.29
C LEU A 149 31.63 10.51 19.01
N VAL A 150 32.52 9.66 19.54
CA VAL A 150 33.97 9.78 19.32
C VAL A 150 34.31 9.61 17.84
N LYS A 151 33.67 8.67 17.15
CA LYS A 151 33.89 8.45 15.71
C LYS A 151 33.43 9.64 14.86
N ALA A 152 32.34 10.30 15.23
CA ALA A 152 31.77 11.38 14.44
C ALA A 152 32.37 12.76 14.73
N PHE A 153 32.79 13.03 15.97
CA PHE A 153 33.21 14.37 16.42
C PHE A 153 34.64 14.41 16.96
N GLY A 154 35.31 13.26 17.10
CA GLY A 154 36.60 13.15 17.76
C GLY A 154 36.48 13.03 19.28
N ASN A 155 37.57 12.63 19.93
CA ASN A 155 37.59 12.32 21.36
C ASN A 155 37.27 13.56 22.23
N GLU A 156 37.90 14.69 21.94
CA GLU A 156 37.74 15.93 22.72
C GLU A 156 36.30 16.47 22.64
N ARG A 157 35.76 16.62 21.41
CA ARG A 157 34.40 17.13 21.25
C ARG A 157 33.34 16.18 21.79
N ALA A 158 33.56 14.86 21.71
CA ALA A 158 32.68 13.89 22.33
C ALA A 158 32.65 14.03 23.87
N LYS A 159 33.80 14.27 24.52
CA LYS A 159 33.87 14.53 25.97
C LYS A 159 33.10 15.79 26.34
N GLU A 160 33.22 16.86 25.57
CA GLU A 160 32.50 18.12 25.79
C GLU A 160 30.99 17.92 25.71
N ILE A 161 30.50 17.22 24.66
CA ILE A 161 29.08 16.88 24.51
C ILE A 161 28.59 16.06 25.70
N ILE A 162 29.35 15.05 26.13
CA ILE A 162 28.99 14.22 27.28
C ILE A 162 28.97 15.05 28.57
N LYS A 163 29.95 15.95 28.77
CA LYS A 163 30.04 16.82 29.94
C LYS A 163 28.88 17.80 30.00
N ALA A 164 28.58 18.48 28.90
CA ALA A 164 27.45 19.39 28.76
C ALA A 164 26.11 18.69 28.99
N SER A 165 26.02 17.41 28.65
CA SER A 165 24.78 16.64 28.85
C SER A 165 24.47 16.26 30.30
N LYS A 166 25.45 16.31 31.20
CA LYS A 166 25.24 15.97 32.62
C LYS A 166 24.58 17.17 33.30
N LYS A 167 23.38 16.97 33.85
CA LYS A 167 22.72 17.96 34.72
C LYS A 167 23.70 18.37 35.83
N LYS A 168 23.98 19.68 35.94
CA LYS A 168 24.49 20.23 37.20
C LYS A 168 23.43 19.98 38.27
N LYS A 169 23.79 19.22 39.30
CA LYS A 169 22.95 19.04 40.49
C LYS A 169 22.93 20.33 41.28
#